data_AF-A0A438I3P5-F1
#
_entry.id   AF-A0A438I3P5-F1
#
_cell.length_a   1.000
_cell.length_b   1.000
_cell.length_c   1.000
_cell.angle_alpha   90.00
_cell.angle_beta   90.00
_cell.angle_gamma   90.00
#
_symmetry.space_group_name_H-M   'P 1'
#
loop_
_entity.id
_entity.type
_entity.pdbx_description
1 polymer ?
#
loop_
_entity_poly.entity_id
_entity_poly.type
_entity_poly.pdbx_seq_one_letter_code
_entity_poly.pdbx_strand_id
1 'polypeptide(L)'
;MEGGQQMFLSKLAKLEFPRYSGNDPTEWFNKVDQFFEYQGIPVAQKVSLASFHLEGEANQWWQWLRRSYSEEGKEVVWADFEEELWARFGPTECEDFDEALSRVKQMGSLRDYQREFEKLGNRVQGWTQKALVGTFMGGLKSEIADDIRMFKPKSLKEAISLARMRDDQLTRQ
;
A
#
# COMPACT_ATOMS: atom_id res chain seq x y z
N MET A 1 25.26 -8.87 -33.08
CA MET A 1 24.85 -10.02 -32.28
C MET A 1 25.15 -9.73 -30.80
N GLU A 2 24.14 -9.19 -30.11
CA GLU A 2 23.67 -9.58 -28.76
C GLU A 2 24.63 -9.71 -27.56
N GLY A 3 25.84 -9.16 -27.58
CA GLY A 3 26.71 -9.15 -26.39
C GLY A 3 26.45 -8.01 -25.39
N GLY A 4 25.77 -6.94 -25.82
CA GLY A 4 25.65 -5.68 -25.04
C GLY A 4 24.46 -5.62 -24.08
N GLN A 5 23.32 -6.24 -24.43
CA GLN A 5 22.10 -6.18 -23.60
C GLN A 5 22.17 -7.08 -22.36
N GLN A 6 22.87 -8.22 -22.44
CA GLN A 6 23.01 -9.15 -21.32
C GLN A 6 23.80 -8.55 -20.14
N MET A 7 24.76 -7.65 -20.42
CA MET A 7 25.54 -6.96 -19.38
C MET A 7 24.85 -5.72 -18.80
N PHE A 8 23.81 -5.19 -19.45
CA PHE A 8 23.02 -4.07 -18.91
C PHE A 8 21.98 -4.56 -17.88
N LEU A 9 21.42 -5.76 -18.07
CA LEU A 9 20.45 -6.34 -17.14
C LEU A 9 21.09 -6.93 -15.87
N SER A 10 22.35 -7.36 -15.91
CA SER A 10 23.06 -7.85 -14.72
C SER A 10 23.40 -6.74 -13.70
N LYS A 11 23.21 -5.48 -14.11
CA LYS A 11 23.25 -4.28 -13.26
C LYS A 11 21.86 -3.64 -13.05
N LEU A 12 20.75 -4.28 -13.46
CA LEU A 12 19.45 -3.93 -12.86
C LEU A 12 19.62 -4.18 -11.37
N ALA A 13 19.46 -3.13 -10.56
CA ALA A 13 19.77 -3.13 -9.13
C ALA A 13 19.38 -4.47 -8.49
N LYS A 14 20.33 -5.12 -7.79
CA LYS A 14 19.98 -6.19 -6.86
C LYS A 14 18.98 -5.57 -5.89
N LEU A 15 17.69 -5.83 -6.12
CA LEU A 15 16.65 -5.35 -5.25
C LEU A 15 16.96 -5.93 -3.88
N GLU A 16 17.13 -5.09 -2.87
CA GLU A 16 17.33 -5.56 -1.51
C GLU A 16 15.97 -5.95 -0.93
N PHE A 17 15.94 -7.06 -0.19
CA PHE A 17 14.72 -7.46 0.48
C PHE A 17 14.40 -6.44 1.59
N PRO A 18 13.16 -5.95 1.70
CA PRO A 18 12.82 -4.93 2.69
C PRO A 18 12.93 -5.47 4.12
N ARG A 19 13.65 -4.73 4.97
CA ARG A 19 13.74 -5.00 6.42
C ARG A 19 12.49 -4.54 7.16
N TYR A 20 12.19 -5.17 8.28
CA TYR A 20 11.05 -4.81 9.13
C TYR A 20 11.36 -4.94 10.62
N SER A 21 10.96 -3.93 11.39
CA SER A 21 11.30 -3.82 12.81
C SER A 21 10.10 -3.72 13.76
N GLY A 22 8.86 -3.85 13.25
CA GLY A 22 7.64 -3.86 14.07
C GLY A 22 6.76 -2.60 14.01
N ASN A 23 6.90 -1.76 12.98
CA ASN A 23 5.96 -0.65 12.72
C ASN A 23 4.73 -1.14 11.93
N ASP A 24 3.81 -0.24 11.55
CA ASP A 24 2.68 -0.58 10.67
C ASP A 24 3.17 -1.36 9.42
N PRO A 25 2.72 -2.62 9.22
CA PRO A 25 3.27 -3.50 8.20
C PRO A 25 2.74 -3.23 6.79
N THR A 26 1.79 -2.29 6.61
CA THR A 26 1.15 -1.99 5.32
C THR A 26 2.17 -1.76 4.20
N GLU A 27 3.11 -0.83 4.41
CA GLU A 27 4.10 -0.50 3.37
C GLU A 27 5.12 -1.62 3.18
N TRP A 28 5.41 -2.36 4.25
CA TRP A 28 6.38 -3.45 4.19
C TRP A 28 5.83 -4.62 3.36
N PHE A 29 4.60 -5.07 3.63
CA PHE A 29 3.95 -6.12 2.83
C PHE A 29 3.85 -5.74 1.36
N ASN A 30 3.45 -4.50 1.05
CA ASN A 30 3.41 -4.01 -0.33
C ASN A 30 4.77 -4.13 -1.06
N LYS A 31 5.89 -3.86 -0.36
CA LYS A 31 7.24 -4.00 -0.92
C LYS A 31 7.67 -5.47 -1.02
N VAL A 32 7.32 -6.29 -0.02
CA VAL A 32 7.61 -7.72 0.01
C VAL A 32 6.90 -8.44 -1.14
N ASP A 33 5.62 -8.13 -1.39
CA ASP A 33 4.85 -8.72 -2.49
C ASP A 33 5.43 -8.36 -3.85
N GLN A 34 5.76 -7.08 -4.06
CA GLN A 34 6.44 -6.63 -5.27
C GLN A 34 7.79 -7.33 -5.46
N PHE A 35 8.55 -7.51 -4.38
CA PHE A 35 9.82 -8.25 -4.41
C PHE A 35 9.59 -9.71 -4.81
N PHE A 36 8.65 -10.40 -4.18
CA PHE A 36 8.36 -11.79 -4.44
C PHE A 36 7.86 -12.02 -5.86
N GLU A 37 6.98 -11.16 -6.36
CA GLU A 37 6.47 -11.22 -7.74
C GLU A 37 7.61 -10.99 -8.74
N TYR A 38 8.41 -9.94 -8.52
CA TYR A 38 9.51 -9.58 -9.43
C TYR A 38 10.62 -10.64 -9.47
N GLN A 39 10.98 -11.21 -8.31
CA GLN A 39 12.04 -12.23 -8.21
C GLN A 39 11.52 -13.66 -8.41
N GLY A 40 10.20 -13.86 -8.57
CA GLY A 40 9.58 -15.17 -8.75
C GLY A 40 9.77 -16.12 -7.56
N ILE A 41 9.67 -15.59 -6.34
CA ILE A 41 9.95 -16.37 -5.12
C ILE A 41 8.82 -17.37 -4.85
N PRO A 42 9.12 -18.69 -4.74
CA PRO A 42 8.11 -19.70 -4.43
C PRO A 42 7.49 -19.49 -3.04
N VAL A 43 6.19 -19.80 -2.90
CA VAL A 43 5.43 -19.65 -1.64
C VAL A 43 6.13 -20.33 -0.46
N ALA A 44 6.67 -21.54 -0.68
CA ALA A 44 7.40 -22.31 0.34
C ALA A 44 8.68 -21.60 0.88
N GLN A 45 9.22 -20.62 0.15
CA GLN A 45 10.42 -19.88 0.57
C GLN A 45 10.10 -18.51 1.18
N LYS A 46 8.86 -18.00 1.01
CA LYS A 46 8.49 -16.65 1.43
C LYS A 46 8.71 -16.40 2.93
N VAL A 47 8.22 -17.29 3.79
CA VAL A 47 8.37 -17.18 5.25
C VAL A 47 9.84 -17.18 5.65
N SER A 48 10.65 -18.07 5.07
CA SER A 48 12.08 -18.12 5.37
C SER A 48 12.80 -16.84 4.95
N LEU A 49 12.49 -16.27 3.79
CA LEU A 49 13.13 -15.05 3.31
C LEU A 49 12.69 -13.81 4.11
N ALA A 50 11.39 -13.70 4.38
CA ALA A 50 10.83 -12.58 5.14
C ALA A 50 11.34 -12.59 6.59
N SER A 51 11.28 -13.74 7.26
CA SER A 51 11.73 -13.86 8.65
C SER A 51 13.21 -13.56 8.85
N PHE A 52 14.05 -13.85 7.85
CA PHE A 52 15.48 -13.53 7.89
C PHE A 52 15.75 -12.00 7.92
N HIS A 53 14.83 -11.19 7.40
CA HIS A 53 14.95 -9.74 7.34
C HIS A 53 14.11 -9.02 8.42
N LEU A 54 13.60 -9.77 9.41
CA LEU A 54 13.01 -9.19 10.60
C LEU A 54 14.13 -8.73 11.54
N GLU A 55 13.93 -7.57 12.13
CA GLU A 55 14.88 -6.93 13.04
C GLU A 55 14.15 -6.47 14.31
N GLY A 56 14.91 -6.15 15.36
CA GLY A 56 14.36 -5.55 16.58
C GLY A 56 13.24 -6.38 17.24
N GLU A 57 12.10 -5.73 17.49
CA GLU A 57 10.92 -6.34 18.11
C GLU A 57 10.31 -7.44 17.22
N ALA A 58 10.23 -7.18 15.90
CA ALA A 58 9.65 -8.14 14.96
C ALA A 58 10.40 -9.48 14.94
N ASN A 59 11.74 -9.46 15.03
CA ASN A 59 12.49 -10.71 15.12
C ASN A 59 12.21 -11.46 16.43
N GLN A 60 12.12 -10.76 17.57
CA GLN A 60 11.82 -11.39 18.86
C GLN A 60 10.44 -12.05 18.86
N TRP A 61 9.44 -11.36 18.31
CA TRP A 61 8.09 -11.89 18.10
C TRP A 61 8.12 -13.14 17.22
N TRP A 62 8.86 -13.12 16.10
CA TRP A 62 8.96 -14.29 15.22
C TRP A 62 9.57 -15.51 15.91
N GLN A 63 10.63 -15.33 16.72
CA GLN A 63 11.21 -16.44 17.49
C GLN A 63 10.22 -17.05 18.47
N TRP A 64 9.36 -16.23 19.09
CA TRP A 64 8.30 -16.70 19.97
C TRP A 64 7.21 -17.44 19.19
N LEU A 65 6.67 -16.86 18.11
CA LEU A 65 5.64 -17.46 17.27
C LEU A 65 6.07 -18.83 16.72
N ARG A 66 7.29 -18.89 16.15
CA ARG A 66 7.86 -20.13 15.59
C ARG A 66 7.99 -21.22 16.64
N ARG A 67 8.32 -20.87 17.89
CA ARG A 67 8.39 -21.83 19.00
C ARG A 67 7.00 -22.40 19.31
N SER A 68 6.00 -21.54 19.43
CA SER A 68 4.62 -21.94 19.70
C SER A 68 4.08 -22.90 18.63
N TYR A 69 4.26 -22.58 17.35
CA TYR A 69 3.84 -23.47 16.25
C TYR A 69 4.59 -24.81 16.26
N SER A 70 5.90 -24.79 16.57
CA SER A 70 6.69 -26.01 16.68
C SER A 70 6.25 -26.92 17.82
N GLU A 71 5.81 -26.35 18.95
CA GLU A 71 5.26 -27.12 20.09
C GLU A 71 3.92 -27.79 19.72
N GLU A 72 3.17 -27.19 18.80
CA GLU A 72 1.94 -27.78 18.21
C GLU A 72 2.22 -28.73 17.03
N GLY A 73 3.49 -28.91 16.64
CA GLY A 73 3.86 -29.73 15.49
C GLY A 73 3.42 -29.15 14.14
N LYS A 74 3.20 -27.83 14.06
CA LYS A 74 2.78 -27.11 12.86
C LYS A 74 3.93 -26.33 12.24
N GLU A 75 3.88 -26.18 10.93
CA GLU A 75 4.72 -25.23 10.20
C GLU A 75 3.91 -23.95 9.93
N VAL A 76 4.53 -22.79 10.07
CA VAL A 76 3.91 -21.51 9.75
C VAL A 76 3.91 -21.34 8.23
N VAL A 77 2.75 -21.37 7.59
CA VAL A 77 2.66 -21.03 6.16
C VAL A 77 2.59 -19.52 5.96
N TRP A 78 2.77 -19.04 4.72
CA TRP A 78 2.79 -17.59 4.44
C TRP A 78 1.51 -16.88 4.90
N ALA A 79 0.34 -17.49 4.72
CA ALA A 79 -0.93 -16.92 5.17
C ALA A 79 -0.98 -16.74 6.69
N ASP A 80 -0.56 -17.74 7.47
CA ASP A 80 -0.48 -17.65 8.93
C ASP A 80 0.51 -16.55 9.36
N PHE A 81 1.66 -16.46 8.68
CA PHE A 81 2.66 -15.43 8.95
C PHE A 81 2.10 -14.03 8.73
N GLU A 82 1.36 -13.80 7.63
CA GLU A 82 0.70 -12.54 7.35
C GLU A 82 -0.33 -12.19 8.43
N GLU A 83 -1.21 -13.13 8.75
CA GLU A 83 -2.27 -12.96 9.76
C GLU A 83 -1.69 -12.58 11.13
N GLU A 84 -0.72 -13.36 11.62
CA GLU A 84 -0.11 -13.15 12.93
C GLU A 84 0.68 -11.83 12.99
N LEU A 85 1.34 -11.43 11.89
CA LEU A 85 2.09 -10.18 11.83
C LEU A 85 1.13 -8.98 11.83
N TRP A 86 0.03 -9.04 11.08
CA TRP A 86 -1.04 -8.05 11.14
C TRP A 86 -1.70 -7.99 12.50
N ALA A 87 -1.97 -9.13 13.14
CA ALA A 87 -2.55 -9.15 14.48
C ALA A 87 -1.64 -8.49 15.52
N ARG A 88 -0.31 -8.64 15.38
CA ARG A 88 0.67 -8.10 16.32
C ARG A 88 1.00 -6.63 16.08
N PHE A 89 1.24 -6.25 14.83
CA PHE A 89 1.82 -4.95 14.46
C PHE A 89 0.94 -4.13 13.52
N GLY A 90 -0.15 -4.71 13.05
CA GLY A 90 -1.17 -3.99 12.32
C GLY A 90 -1.69 -2.80 13.13
N PRO A 91 -2.21 -1.77 12.46
CA PRO A 91 -2.95 -0.74 13.14
C PRO A 91 -4.07 -1.42 13.94
N THR A 92 -4.16 -1.13 15.24
CA THR A 92 -5.34 -1.50 16.03
C THR A 92 -6.58 -1.07 15.26
N GLU A 93 -7.59 -1.94 15.16
CA GLU A 93 -8.89 -1.75 14.46
C GLU A 93 -9.70 -0.49 14.90
N CYS A 94 -9.09 0.42 15.67
CA CYS A 94 -9.63 1.70 16.07
C CYS A 94 -9.69 2.73 14.93
N GLU A 95 -8.93 2.56 13.84
CA GLU A 95 -9.13 3.34 12.61
C GLU A 95 -9.90 2.50 11.59
N ASP A 96 -11.21 2.68 11.55
CA ASP A 96 -12.03 2.29 10.39
C ASP A 96 -11.52 3.10 9.18
N PHE A 97 -10.65 2.50 8.37
CA PHE A 97 -10.06 3.15 7.21
C PHE A 97 -11.11 3.51 6.16
N ASP A 98 -12.23 2.78 6.10
CA ASP A 98 -13.35 3.08 5.23
C ASP A 98 -14.03 4.38 5.69
N GLU A 99 -14.27 4.51 6.99
CA GLU A 99 -14.76 5.73 7.61
C GLU A 99 -13.79 6.90 7.43
N ALA A 100 -12.50 6.69 7.72
CA ALA A 100 -11.46 7.70 7.57
C ALA A 100 -11.37 8.19 6.11
N LEU A 101 -11.34 7.28 5.13
CA LEU A 101 -11.33 7.59 3.70
C LEU A 101 -12.59 8.37 3.30
N SER A 102 -13.77 8.01 3.82
CA SER A 102 -15.03 8.69 3.53
C SER A 102 -15.08 10.14 4.06
N ARG A 103 -14.31 10.43 5.12
CA ARG A 103 -14.26 11.74 5.79
C ARG A 103 -13.18 12.66 5.26
N VAL A 104 -12.25 12.19 4.41
CA VAL A 104 -11.17 13.04 3.87
C VAL A 104 -11.77 14.24 3.13
N LYS A 105 -11.36 15.45 3.53
CA LYS A 105 -11.73 16.72 2.89
C LYS A 105 -10.48 17.51 2.49
N GLN A 106 -10.56 18.19 1.35
CA GLN A 106 -9.54 19.10 0.87
C GLN A 106 -9.57 20.40 1.68
N MET A 107 -8.78 20.46 2.75
CA MET A 107 -8.62 21.68 3.55
C MET A 107 -7.54 22.62 3.00
N GLY A 108 -6.50 22.04 2.39
CA GLY A 108 -5.32 22.76 1.88
C GLY A 108 -5.16 22.64 0.37
N SER A 109 -3.94 22.33 -0.05
CA SER A 109 -3.62 22.10 -1.46
C SER A 109 -4.28 20.82 -1.98
N LEU A 110 -4.57 20.77 -3.29
CA LEU A 110 -5.04 19.54 -3.92
C LEU A 110 -4.04 18.38 -3.76
N ARG A 111 -2.74 18.70 -3.77
CA ARG A 111 -1.66 17.71 -3.62
C ARG A 111 -1.69 17.03 -2.25
N ASP A 112 -1.92 17.78 -1.18
CA ASP A 112 -1.97 17.22 0.17
C ASP A 112 -3.23 16.36 0.35
N TYR A 113 -4.36 16.82 -0.20
CA TYR A 113 -5.59 16.04 -0.24
C TYR A 113 -5.43 14.72 -1.00
N GLN A 114 -4.84 14.76 -2.20
CA GLN A 114 -4.58 13.55 -2.99
C GLN A 114 -3.68 12.57 -2.22
N ARG A 115 -2.61 13.07 -1.59
CA ARG A 115 -1.69 12.24 -0.80
C ARG A 115 -2.42 11.51 0.34
N GLU A 116 -3.26 12.21 1.09
CA GLU A 116 -3.99 11.58 2.20
C GLU A 116 -5.04 10.58 1.69
N PHE A 117 -5.72 10.92 0.60
CA PHE A 117 -6.68 10.02 -0.03
C PHE A 117 -6.02 8.73 -0.53
N GLU A 118 -4.85 8.82 -1.18
CA GLU A 118 -4.09 7.65 -1.65
C GLU A 118 -3.55 6.81 -0.48
N LYS A 119 -3.07 7.46 0.59
CA LYS A 119 -2.59 6.79 1.80
C LYS A 119 -3.67 5.93 2.45
N LEU A 120 -4.88 6.46 2.60
CA LEU A 120 -6.04 5.72 3.14
C LEU A 120 -6.61 4.73 2.12
N GLY A 121 -6.62 5.11 0.84
CA GLY A 121 -7.08 4.28 -0.28
C GLY A 121 -6.29 2.98 -0.43
N ASN A 122 -5.01 2.98 -0.07
CA ASN A 122 -4.16 1.78 -0.07
C ASN A 122 -4.46 0.82 1.10
N ARG A 123 -5.27 1.24 2.08
CA ARG A 123 -5.58 0.47 3.30
C ARG A 123 -7.01 -0.09 3.30
N VAL A 124 -7.90 0.45 2.47
CA VAL A 124 -9.28 -0.04 2.34
C VAL A 124 -9.36 -1.21 1.36
N GLN A 125 -10.27 -2.16 1.61
CA GLN A 125 -10.55 -3.27 0.71
C GLN A 125 -12.02 -3.25 0.24
N GLY A 126 -12.30 -3.80 -0.95
CA GLY A 126 -13.68 -3.95 -1.46
C GLY A 126 -14.31 -2.70 -2.08
N TRP A 127 -13.61 -1.56 -2.11
CA TRP A 127 -14.12 -0.34 -2.75
C TRP A 127 -14.15 -0.43 -4.28
N THR A 128 -15.32 -0.16 -4.86
CA THR A 128 -15.46 -0.04 -6.31
C THR A 128 -14.85 1.27 -6.81
N GLN A 129 -14.42 1.32 -8.09
CA GLN A 129 -14.00 2.58 -8.72
C GLN A 129 -15.06 3.68 -8.62
N LYS A 130 -16.35 3.31 -8.71
CA LYS A 130 -17.46 4.25 -8.53
C LYS A 130 -17.50 4.87 -7.13
N ALA A 131 -17.28 4.06 -6.09
CA ALA A 131 -17.23 4.53 -4.70
C ALA A 131 -16.01 5.43 -4.45
N LEU A 132 -14.84 5.06 -4.98
CA LEU A 132 -13.62 5.86 -4.89
C LEU A 132 -13.79 7.22 -5.58
N VAL A 133 -14.33 7.25 -6.80
CA VAL A 133 -14.59 8.50 -7.53
C VAL A 133 -15.58 9.38 -6.77
N GLY A 134 -16.71 8.81 -6.32
CA GLY A 134 -17.74 9.58 -5.62
C GLY A 134 -17.19 10.21 -4.33
N THR A 135 -16.39 9.46 -3.59
CA THR A 135 -15.81 9.91 -2.32
C THR A 135 -14.70 10.93 -2.56
N PHE A 136 -13.80 10.68 -3.53
CA PHE A 136 -12.77 11.64 -3.92
C PHE A 136 -13.39 12.96 -4.35
N MET A 137 -14.42 12.93 -5.20
CA MET A 137 -15.11 14.15 -5.62
C MET A 137 -15.87 14.84 -4.49
N GLY A 138 -16.47 14.08 -3.58
CA GLY A 138 -17.17 14.62 -2.41
C GLY A 138 -16.24 15.23 -1.36
N GLY A 139 -14.95 14.91 -1.39
CA GLY A 139 -13.94 15.50 -0.51
C GLY A 139 -13.23 16.73 -1.08
N LEU A 140 -13.27 16.96 -2.39
CA LEU A 140 -12.68 18.15 -3.03
C LEU A 140 -13.39 19.44 -2.61
N LYS A 141 -12.68 20.57 -2.73
CA LYS A 141 -13.30 21.91 -2.65
C LYS A 141 -14.37 22.05 -3.73
N SER A 142 -15.49 22.69 -3.41
CA SER A 142 -16.64 22.83 -4.31
C SER A 142 -16.27 23.46 -5.66
N GLU A 143 -15.41 24.49 -5.64
CA GLU A 143 -14.89 25.16 -6.85
C GLU A 143 -14.18 24.23 -7.84
N ILE A 144 -13.59 23.13 -7.36
CA ILE A 144 -12.99 22.09 -8.21
C ILE A 144 -14.03 21.01 -8.52
N ALA A 145 -14.73 20.52 -7.48
CA ALA A 145 -15.65 19.40 -7.55
C ALA A 145 -16.81 19.66 -8.53
N ASP A 146 -17.37 20.86 -8.52
CA ASP A 146 -18.52 21.23 -9.34
C ASP A 146 -18.16 21.25 -10.83
N ASP A 147 -16.97 21.77 -11.15
CA ASP A 147 -16.48 21.84 -12.53
C ASP A 147 -16.12 20.46 -13.07
N ILE A 148 -15.46 19.60 -12.29
CA ILE A 148 -15.11 18.28 -12.79
C ILE A 148 -16.33 17.34 -12.88
N ARG A 149 -17.44 17.64 -12.18
CA ARG A 149 -18.65 16.81 -12.15
C ARG A 149 -19.31 16.69 -13.52
N MET A 150 -19.21 17.72 -14.37
CA MET A 150 -19.79 17.69 -15.71
C MET A 150 -19.16 16.61 -16.62
N PHE A 151 -17.90 16.26 -16.38
CA PHE A 151 -17.15 15.28 -17.17
C PHE A 151 -17.47 13.84 -16.78
N LYS A 152 -18.16 13.60 -15.65
CA LYS A 152 -18.57 12.27 -15.18
C LYS A 152 -17.42 11.25 -15.19
N PRO A 153 -16.32 11.52 -14.44
CA PRO A 153 -15.18 10.61 -14.41
C PRO A 153 -15.59 9.21 -13.97
N LYS A 154 -15.01 8.19 -14.60
CA LYS A 154 -15.32 6.77 -14.35
C LYS A 154 -14.24 6.04 -13.56
N SER A 155 -13.09 6.69 -13.37
CA SER A 155 -11.97 6.15 -12.59
C SER A 155 -11.37 7.22 -11.68
N LEU A 156 -10.76 6.78 -10.58
CA LEU A 156 -10.07 7.69 -9.66
C LEU A 156 -8.95 8.47 -10.37
N LYS A 157 -8.22 7.80 -11.28
CA LYS A 157 -7.18 8.42 -12.11
C LYS A 157 -7.71 9.58 -12.94
N GLU A 158 -8.87 9.40 -13.59
CA GLU A 158 -9.52 10.44 -14.39
C GLU A 158 -9.98 11.61 -13.52
N ALA A 159 -10.62 11.33 -12.38
CA ALA A 159 -11.05 12.34 -11.42
C ALA A 159 -9.87 13.19 -10.90
N ILE A 160 -8.75 12.55 -10.54
CA ILE A 160 -7.52 13.23 -10.11
C ILE A 160 -6.96 14.11 -11.23
N SER A 161 -6.91 13.61 -12.46
CA SER A 161 -6.40 14.37 -13.61
C SER A 161 -7.24 15.62 -13.88
N LEU A 162 -8.57 15.50 -13.85
CA LEU A 162 -9.49 16.63 -14.03
C LEU A 162 -9.34 17.64 -12.89
N ALA A 163 -9.25 17.17 -11.64
CA ALA A 163 -9.08 18.03 -10.47
C ALA A 163 -7.78 18.85 -10.57
N ARG A 164 -6.67 18.22 -10.97
CA ARG A 164 -5.38 18.91 -11.16
C ARG A 164 -5.46 19.99 -12.24
N MET A 165 -6.02 19.67 -13.41
CA MET A 165 -6.20 20.65 -14.47
C MET A 165 -7.01 21.86 -14.00
N ARG A 166 -8.00 21.64 -13.14
CA ARG A 166 -8.83 22.72 -12.61
C ARG A 166 -8.13 23.56 -11.54
N ASP A 167 -7.44 22.93 -10.59
CA ASP A 167 -6.65 23.59 -9.55
C ASP A 167 -5.56 24.49 -10.17
N ASP A 168 -4.91 24.02 -11.24
CA ASP A 168 -3.91 24.79 -12.00
C ASP A 168 -4.52 26.03 -12.69
N GLN A 169 -5.77 25.97 -13.14
CA GLN A 169 -6.45 27.11 -13.73
C GLN A 169 -6.87 28.15 -12.69
N LEU A 170 -7.19 27.72 -11.47
CA LEU A 170 -7.59 28.59 -10.37
C LEU A 170 -6.39 29.30 -9.75
N THR A 171 -5.25 28.61 -9.64
CA THR A 171 -4.00 29.19 -9.10
C THR A 171 -3.31 30.18 -10.05
N ARG A 172 -3.69 30.23 -11.33
CA ARG A 172 -3.17 31.18 -12.32
C ARG A 172 -4.01 32.46 -12.45
N GLN A 173 -5.16 32.53 -11.79
CA GLN A 173 -6.04 33.71 -11.75
C GLN A 173 -5.73 34.55 -10.50
#